data_AF-A0A964U4M9-F1
#
_entry.id   AF-A0A964U4M9-F1
#
_cell.length_a   1.000
_cell.length_b   1.000
_cell.length_c   1.000
_cell.angle_alpha   90.00
_cell.angle_beta   90.00
_cell.angle_gamma   90.00
#
_symmetry.space_group_name_H-M   'P 1'
#
loop_
_entity.id
_entity.type
_entity.pdbx_description
1 polymer ?
#
loop_
_entity_poly.entity_id
_entity_poly.type
_entity_poly.pdbx_seq_one_letter_code
_entity_poly.pdbx_strand_id
1 'polypeptide(L)' 'GKLIAICPQAHAEVLLAAMRAHPQGRDAAVIGRVVEDPQRFVQMETALGGSRIVDWLAGEQLPRIC' A
#
# COMPACT_ATOMS: atom_id res chain seq x y z
N GLY A 1 -8.53 11.55 -5.48
CA GLY A 1 -8.63 10.09 -5.32
C GLY A 1 -7.25 9.47 -5.27
N LYS A 2 -7.12 8.31 -4.64
CA LYS A 2 -5.91 7.47 -4.62
C LYS A 2 -6.34 6.01 -4.89
N LEU A 3 -5.41 5.20 -5.38
CA LEU A 3 -5.64 3.80 -5.76
C LEU A 3 -4.60 2.92 -5.07
N ILE A 4 -5.03 1.76 -4.59
CA ILE A 4 -4.16 0.64 -4.25
C ILE A 4 -4.34 -0.43 -5.33
N ALA A 5 -3.23 -0.95 -5.87
CA ALA A 5 -3.23 -2.02 -6.87
C ALA A 5 -2.36 -3.18 -6.37
N ILE A 6 -2.86 -4.41 -6.55
CA ILE A 6 -2.15 -5.65 -6.24
C ILE A 6 -1.99 -6.40 -7.56
N CYS A 7 -0.77 -6.85 -7.87
CA CYS A 7 -0.46 -7.57 -9.09
C CYS A 7 0.58 -8.67 -8.84
N PRO A 8 0.75 -9.64 -9.75
CA PRO A 8 1.84 -10.58 -9.68
C PRO A 8 3.19 -9.86 -9.69
N GLN A 9 4.16 -10.36 -8.91
CA GLN A 9 5.47 -9.73 -8.76
C GLN A 9 6.17 -9.45 -10.10
N ALA A 10 6.03 -10.37 -11.07
CA ALA A 10 6.60 -10.22 -12.41
C ALA A 10 6.09 -9.00 -13.20
N HIS A 11 4.93 -8.44 -12.82
CA HIS A 11 4.32 -7.28 -13.48
C HIS A 11 4.48 -5.97 -12.69
N ALA A 12 5.12 -5.99 -11.51
CA ALA A 12 5.20 -4.83 -10.62
C ALA A 12 5.82 -3.59 -11.30
N GLU A 13 6.94 -3.76 -11.99
CA GLU A 13 7.63 -2.65 -12.67
C GLU A 13 6.84 -2.11 -13.87
N VAL A 14 6.20 -2.98 -14.64
CA VAL A 14 5.36 -2.58 -15.79
C VAL A 14 4.15 -1.79 -15.32
N LEU A 15 3.49 -2.26 -14.26
CA LEU A 15 2.36 -1.56 -13.64
C LEU A 15 2.81 -0.20 -13.08
N LEU A 16 3.93 -0.16 -12.35
CA LEU A 16 4.46 1.07 -11.77
C LEU A 16 4.79 2.11 -12.85
N ALA A 17 5.41 1.69 -13.95
CA ALA A 17 5.69 2.55 -15.09
C ALA A 17 4.40 3.12 -15.71
N ALA A 18 3.37 2.28 -15.92
CA ALA A 18 2.08 2.72 -16.43
C ALA A 18 1.39 3.73 -15.48
N MET A 19 1.45 3.51 -14.17
CA MET A 19 0.91 4.44 -13.18
C MET A 19 1.65 5.78 -13.20
N ARG A 20 2.99 5.76 -13.26
CA ARG A 20 3.82 6.98 -13.28
C ARG A 20 3.70 7.78 -14.57
N ALA A 21 3.36 7.14 -15.69
CA ALA A 21 3.08 7.82 -16.95
C ALA A 21 1.80 8.68 -16.89
N HIS A 22 0.90 8.42 -15.95
CA HIS A 22 -0.31 9.22 -15.76
C HIS A 22 -0.02 10.45 -14.86
N PRO A 23 -0.50 11.66 -15.20
CA PRO A 23 -0.22 12.88 -14.43
C PRO A 23 -0.57 12.78 -12.93
N GLN A 24 -1.68 12.10 -12.61
CA GLN A 24 -2.12 11.90 -11.21
C GLN A 24 -1.37 10.76 -10.49
N GLY A 25 -0.61 9.93 -11.21
CA GLY A 25 0.10 8.76 -10.71
C GLY A 25 1.62 8.92 -10.68
N ARG A 26 2.16 10.11 -10.96
CA ARG A 26 3.60 10.40 -10.98
C ARG A 26 4.34 9.94 -9.70
N ASP A 27 3.66 9.99 -8.57
CA ASP A 27 4.19 9.64 -7.25
C ASP A 27 3.84 8.18 -6.84
N ALA A 28 3.40 7.35 -7.80
CA ALA A 28 3.15 5.94 -7.53
C ALA A 28 4.43 5.24 -7.07
N ALA A 29 4.28 4.30 -6.15
CA ALA A 29 5.36 3.53 -5.58
C ALA A 29 4.87 2.11 -5.23
N VAL A 30 5.78 1.15 -5.29
CA VAL A 30 5.57 -0.15 -4.66
C VAL A 30 5.74 0.05 -3.15
N ILE A 31 4.71 -0.28 -2.37
CA ILE A 31 4.67 -0.06 -0.92
C ILE A 31 4.72 -1.35 -0.09
N GLY A 32 4.84 -2.51 -0.74
CA GLY A 32 4.89 -3.79 -0.05
C GLY A 32 4.73 -4.98 -0.98
N ARG A 33 4.59 -6.16 -0.38
CA ARG A 33 4.36 -7.44 -1.06
C ARG A 33 3.33 -8.26 -0.29
N VAL A 34 2.56 -9.06 -1.01
CA VAL A 34 1.66 -10.05 -0.39
C VAL A 34 2.49 -11.31 -0.09
N VAL A 35 2.35 -11.81 1.12
CA VAL A 35 2.97 -13.07 1.57
C VAL A 35 1.89 -13.97 2.15
N GLU A 36 2.15 -15.27 2.19
CA GLU A 36 1.31 -16.19 2.93
C GLU A 36 1.44 -15.88 4.43
N ASP A 37 0.30 -15.62 5.07
CA ASP A 37 0.22 -15.33 6.49
C ASP A 37 -1.04 -15.97 7.09
N PRO A 38 -0.91 -16.96 7.99
CA PRO A 38 -2.04 -17.57 8.68
C PRO A 38 -2.89 -16.57 9.46
N GLN A 39 -2.27 -15.49 9.97
CA GLN A 39 -2.94 -14.48 10.78
C GLN A 39 -3.57 -13.37 9.94
N ARG A 40 -3.23 -13.29 8.64
CA ARG A 40 -3.77 -12.33 7.67
C ARG A 40 -3.56 -10.87 8.09
N PHE A 41 -2.38 -10.55 8.62
CA PHE A 41 -2.01 -9.23 9.09
C PHE A 41 -1.38 -8.36 7.99
N VAL A 42 -1.52 -7.05 8.18
CA VAL A 42 -0.71 -6.04 7.47
C VAL A 42 0.41 -5.61 8.41
N GLN A 43 1.65 -5.82 7.99
CA GLN A 43 2.84 -5.40 8.73
C GLN A 43 3.58 -4.31 7.96
N MET A 44 4.01 -3.28 8.68
CA MET A 44 4.79 -2.18 8.13
C MET A 44 6.21 -2.24 8.67
N GLU A 45 7.19 -2.27 7.77
CA GLU A 45 8.58 -2.03 8.10
C GLU A 45 8.78 -0.54 8.42
N THR A 46 9.30 -0.29 9.61
CA THR A 46 9.56 1.06 10.10
C THR A 46 10.95 1.54 9.65
N ALA A 47 11.13 2.85 9.56
CA ALA A 47 12.43 3.44 9.21
C ALA A 47 13.57 3.08 10.19
N LEU A 48 13.24 2.64 11.41
CA LEU A 48 14.20 2.19 12.42
C LEU A 48 14.55 0.70 12.30
N GLY A 49 14.02 -0.01 11.30
CA GLY A 49 14.29 -1.43 11.05
C GLY A 49 13.40 -2.42 11.84
N GLY A 50 12.47 -1.93 12.66
CA GLY A 50 11.45 -2.77 13.30
C GLY A 50 10.21 -2.98 12.43
N SER A 51 9.32 -3.89 12.84
CA SER A 51 8.00 -4.10 12.23
C SER A 51 6.87 -3.65 13.16
N ARG A 52 5.77 -3.15 12.59
CA ARG A 52 4.56 -2.76 13.31
C ARG A 52 3.32 -3.31 12.60
N ILE A 53 2.37 -3.86 13.35
CA ILE A 53 1.04 -4.22 12.83
C ILE A 53 0.28 -2.95 12.46
N VAL A 54 -0.20 -2.88 11.22
CA VAL A 54 -1.15 -1.85 10.78
C VAL A 54 -2.54 -2.39 11.02
N ASP A 55 -3.10 -2.01 12.17
CA ASP A 55 -4.43 -2.44 12.59
C ASP A 55 -5.51 -1.54 12.01
N TRP A 56 -6.75 -2.01 12.10
CA TRP A 56 -7.93 -1.22 11.80
C TRP A 56 -8.01 0.04 12.67
N LEU A 57 -8.55 1.11 12.10
CA LEU A 57 -8.80 2.33 12.86
C LEU A 57 -9.83 2.07 13.96
N ALA A 58 -9.55 2.55 15.16
CA ALA A 58 -10.52 2.62 16.23
C ALA A 58 -11.50 3.78 15.97
N GLY A 59 -12.62 3.50 15.30
CA GLY A 59 -13.71 4.45 15.04
C GLY A 59 -13.45 5.46 13.92
N GLU A 60 -14.38 6.41 13.75
CA GLU A 60 -14.28 7.49 12.76
C GLU A 60 -13.55 8.69 13.37
N GLN A 61 -12.31 8.93 12.94
CA GLN A 61 -11.46 9.98 13.53
C GLN A 61 -11.76 11.39 13.00
N LEU A 62 -12.41 11.52 11.83
CA LEU A 62 -12.57 12.79 11.12
C LEU A 62 -13.98 12.90 10.54
N PRO A 63 -14.92 13.57 11.24
CA PRO A 63 -16.30 13.67 10.76
C PRO A 63 -16.39 14.50 9.47
N ARG A 64 -17.16 13.98 8.49
CA ARG A 64 -17.42 14.62 7.18
C ARG A 64 -16.18 14.80 6.28
N ILE A 65 -15.30 13.81 6.25
CA ILE A 65 -14.06 13.84 5.45
C ILE A 65 -14.23 13.40 3.98
N CYS A 66 -15.41 12.95 3.58
CA CYS A 66 -15.71 12.48 2.22
C CYS A 66 -16.72 13.38 1.52
#